data_AF-A0A1Y4QLX2-F1
#
_entry.id   AF-A0A1Y4QLX2-F1
#
_cell.length_a   1.000
_cell.length_b   1.000
_cell.length_c   1.000
_cell.angle_alpha   90.00
_cell.angle_beta   90.00
_cell.angle_gamma   90.00
#
_symmetry.space_group_name_H-M   'P 1'
#
loop_
_entity.id
_entity.type
_entity.pdbx_description
1 polymer ?
#
loop_
_entity_poly.entity_id
_entity_poly.type
_entity_poly.pdbx_seq_one_letter_code
_entity_poly.pdbx_strand_id
1 'polypeptide(L)'
;MVSKLDILQRFYQVSLDKESDYFEYQGQLYYFNQVNNFTNYYPYYVNALGLNGFQVVMNCFNHPISMDYMLYTYQIEEYLLDSFINLSLQSINKTIEIIKIKESWCTILDQAKSKLGNYASRISHFEHFIILFYYYQGLGETAISILNMINEEVFHLGVEHFYFNDCYEDLCNPNNLIFASRIKDLASSYKKGIIGIEQLDNYIKKGNLSSNEIIYLYARLLFPSEFMALAINEDCNDLQIKKKLLLMYQNIDYERQRLIIAIDLLNNYVKLPRIAWLEH
;
A
#
# COMPACT_ATOMS: atom_id res chain seq x y z
N MET A 1 -8.73 -11.82 24.36
CA MET A 1 -7.55 -11.30 23.64
C MET A 1 -6.63 -10.71 24.71
N VAL A 2 -5.35 -11.07 24.75
CA VAL A 2 -4.38 -10.55 25.75
C VAL A 2 -3.94 -9.15 25.30
N SER A 3 -3.85 -8.18 26.22
CA SER A 3 -3.44 -6.81 25.89
C SER A 3 -1.96 -6.76 25.46
N LYS A 4 -1.60 -5.83 24.57
CA LYS A 4 -0.19 -5.59 24.20
C LYS A 4 0.65 -5.20 25.42
N LEU A 5 0.07 -4.43 26.34
CA LEU A 5 0.72 -4.01 27.59
C LEU A 5 1.06 -5.22 28.46
N ASP A 6 0.12 -6.17 28.60
CA ASP A 6 0.35 -7.39 29.37
C ASP A 6 1.50 -8.22 28.78
N ILE A 7 1.60 -8.29 27.45
CA ILE A 7 2.67 -9.04 26.79
C ILE A 7 4.02 -8.36 27.02
N LEU A 8 4.10 -7.04 26.79
CA LEU A 8 5.31 -6.25 27.02
C LEU A 8 5.80 -6.36 28.47
N GLN A 9 4.90 -6.22 29.43
CA GLN A 9 5.26 -6.28 30.85
C GLN A 9 5.73 -7.68 31.26
N ARG A 10 5.01 -8.73 30.86
CA ARG A 10 5.31 -10.11 31.30
C ARG A 10 6.52 -10.71 30.60
N PHE A 11 6.69 -10.46 29.30
CA PHE A 11 7.69 -11.12 28.47
C PHE A 11 8.93 -10.25 28.23
N TYR A 12 8.81 -8.92 28.24
CA TYR A 12 9.93 -8.02 27.92
C TYR A 12 10.31 -7.09 29.08
N GLN A 13 9.59 -7.13 30.21
CA GLN A 13 9.79 -6.24 31.36
C GLN A 13 9.67 -4.75 31.01
N VAL A 14 8.91 -4.44 29.94
CA VAL A 14 8.64 -3.07 29.49
C VAL A 14 7.26 -2.66 29.99
N SER A 15 7.19 -1.53 30.70
CA SER A 15 5.94 -0.95 31.20
C SER A 15 5.62 0.32 30.42
N LEU A 16 4.43 0.38 29.83
CA LEU A 16 3.92 1.53 29.09
C LEU A 16 2.56 1.95 29.66
N ASP A 17 2.26 3.24 29.61
CA ASP A 17 0.99 3.78 30.12
C ASP A 17 -0.20 3.55 29.16
N LYS A 18 0.09 3.38 27.87
CA LYS A 18 -0.90 3.21 26.81
C LYS A 18 -0.40 2.26 25.74
N GLU A 19 -1.33 1.53 25.11
CA GLU A 19 -1.00 0.70 23.95
C GLU A 19 -0.50 1.57 22.81
N SER A 20 0.63 1.18 22.24
CA SER A 20 1.23 1.79 21.06
C SER A 20 2.06 0.76 20.33
N ASP A 21 2.02 0.80 19.00
CA ASP A 21 2.86 -0.06 18.17
C ASP A 21 4.30 0.46 18.16
N TYR A 22 4.47 1.78 18.09
CA TYR A 22 5.76 2.47 18.19
C TYR A 22 5.89 3.18 19.53
N PHE A 23 7.02 3.03 20.21
CA PHE A 23 7.26 3.74 21.47
C PHE A 23 8.75 3.89 21.76
N GLU A 24 9.07 4.86 22.60
CA GLU A 24 10.41 5.03 23.16
C GLU A 24 10.41 4.49 24.59
N TYR A 25 11.42 3.69 24.93
CA TYR A 25 11.63 3.19 26.29
C TYR A 25 13.12 3.23 26.61
N GLN A 26 13.49 3.86 27.73
CA GLN A 26 14.88 4.02 28.16
C GLN A 26 15.83 4.58 27.07
N GLY A 27 15.34 5.52 26.25
CA GLY A 27 16.13 6.16 25.19
C GLY A 27 16.32 5.32 23.93
N GLN A 28 15.61 4.20 23.79
CA GLN A 28 15.61 3.35 22.59
C GLN A 28 14.22 3.33 21.94
N LEU A 29 14.20 3.29 20.61
CA LEU A 29 12.98 3.14 19.84
C LEU A 29 12.62 1.66 19.70
N TYR A 30 11.34 1.38 19.88
CA TYR A 30 10.78 0.05 19.79
C TYR A 30 9.56 0.02 18.87
N TYR A 31 9.34 -1.16 18.30
CA TYR A 31 8.15 -1.49 17.54
C TYR A 31 7.60 -2.84 17.96
N PHE A 32 6.33 -2.90 18.33
CA PHE A 32 5.68 -4.10 18.86
C PHE A 32 4.41 -4.44 18.07
N ASN A 33 4.48 -5.51 17.29
CA ASN A 33 3.36 -5.90 16.44
C ASN A 33 3.31 -7.41 16.20
N GLN A 34 2.16 -7.86 15.72
CA GLN A 34 1.84 -9.25 15.45
C GLN A 34 2.73 -9.79 14.33
N VAL A 35 3.08 -11.07 14.42
CA VAL A 35 3.79 -11.80 13.38
C VAL A 35 2.92 -11.87 12.13
N ASN A 36 3.55 -11.71 10.96
CA ASN A 36 2.90 -11.83 9.67
C ASN A 36 3.65 -12.79 8.73
N ASN A 37 3.10 -13.01 7.53
CA ASN A 37 3.68 -13.93 6.55
C ASN A 37 5.04 -13.46 5.97
N PHE A 38 5.43 -12.21 6.19
CA PHE A 38 6.69 -11.63 5.74
C PHE A 38 7.79 -11.67 6.81
N THR A 39 7.42 -11.83 8.09
CA THR A 39 8.32 -11.75 9.24
C THR A 39 9.59 -12.61 9.08
N ASN A 40 9.46 -13.84 8.58
CA ASN A 40 10.60 -14.74 8.37
C ASN A 40 11.52 -14.33 7.21
N TYR A 41 11.00 -13.55 6.25
CA TYR A 41 11.76 -13.06 5.11
C TYR A 41 12.42 -11.70 5.38
N TYR A 42 11.96 -10.97 6.39
CA TYR A 42 12.41 -9.63 6.70
C TYR A 42 13.94 -9.47 6.77
N PRO A 43 14.72 -10.34 7.45
CA PRO A 43 16.18 -10.18 7.49
C PRO A 43 16.84 -10.21 6.11
N TYR A 44 16.32 -10.99 5.16
CA TYR A 44 16.84 -11.02 3.79
C TYR A 44 16.52 -9.74 3.05
N TYR A 45 15.31 -9.18 3.26
CA TYR A 45 14.88 -7.94 2.66
C TYR A 45 15.74 -6.75 3.09
N VAL A 46 15.94 -6.54 4.39
CA VAL A 46 16.79 -5.41 4.86
C VAL A 46 18.26 -5.59 4.54
N ASN A 47 18.78 -6.83 4.54
CA ASN A 47 20.14 -7.09 4.08
C ASN A 47 20.32 -6.77 2.59
N ALA A 48 19.34 -7.08 1.74
CA ALA A 48 19.37 -6.73 0.32
C ALA A 48 19.39 -5.21 0.09
N LEU A 49 18.87 -4.43 1.04
CA LEU A 49 18.92 -2.96 1.04
C LEU A 49 20.21 -2.41 1.66
N GLY A 50 21.05 -3.25 2.27
CA GLY A 50 22.25 -2.82 2.98
C GLY A 50 21.96 -2.09 4.30
N LEU A 51 20.82 -2.36 4.93
CA LEU A 51 20.35 -1.71 6.15
C LEU A 51 20.36 -2.68 7.35
N ASN A 52 20.43 -2.14 8.57
CA ASN A 52 20.24 -2.94 9.78
C ASN A 52 18.76 -3.23 10.04
N GLY A 53 17.89 -2.27 9.74
CA GLY A 53 16.44 -2.44 9.87
C GLY A 53 15.95 -2.55 11.31
N PHE A 54 14.79 -3.18 11.45
CA PHE A 54 14.18 -3.51 12.72
C PHE A 54 14.79 -4.80 13.27
N GLN A 55 15.49 -4.70 14.40
CA GLN A 55 16.19 -5.79 15.03
C GLN A 55 15.32 -6.45 16.10
N VAL A 56 15.22 -7.78 16.04
CA VAL A 56 14.39 -8.56 16.98
C VAL A 56 14.96 -8.47 18.40
N VAL A 57 14.09 -8.17 19.37
CA VAL A 57 14.38 -8.21 20.80
C VAL A 57 13.86 -9.54 21.34
N MET A 58 14.74 -10.32 21.98
CA MET A 58 14.37 -11.58 22.60
C MET A 58 13.63 -11.33 23.91
N ASN A 59 12.59 -12.12 24.18
CA ASN A 59 11.89 -12.05 25.45
C ASN A 59 12.72 -12.63 26.61
N CYS A 60 12.22 -12.53 27.85
CA CYS A 60 12.89 -13.02 29.06
C CYS A 60 13.13 -14.54 29.08
N PHE A 61 12.55 -15.30 28.14
CA PHE A 61 12.77 -16.73 27.92
C PHE A 61 13.69 -17.02 26.73
N ASN A 62 14.32 -16.00 26.14
CA ASN A 62 15.14 -16.11 24.94
C ASN A 62 14.37 -16.67 23.73
N HIS A 63 13.13 -16.21 23.55
CA HIS A 63 12.31 -16.45 22.37
C HIS A 63 11.98 -15.15 21.65
N PRO A 64 11.91 -15.16 20.31
CA PRO A 64 11.67 -13.95 19.53
C PRO A 64 10.17 -13.59 19.44
N ILE A 65 9.26 -14.54 19.73
CA ILE A 65 7.81 -14.38 19.64
C ILE A 65 7.17 -14.57 21.02
N SER A 66 6.23 -13.70 21.37
CA SER A 66 5.42 -13.77 22.58
C SER A 66 3.95 -13.58 22.23
N MET A 67 3.12 -14.61 22.39
CA MET A 67 1.67 -14.57 22.09
C MET A 67 1.35 -14.10 20.66
N ASP A 68 2.10 -14.58 19.65
CA ASP A 68 2.04 -14.15 18.24
C ASP A 68 2.52 -12.71 17.96
N TYR A 69 3.15 -12.04 18.93
CA TYR A 69 3.78 -10.73 18.74
C TYR A 69 5.31 -10.81 18.80
N MET A 70 5.98 -9.89 18.10
CA MET A 70 7.42 -9.68 18.20
C MET A 70 7.71 -8.25 18.60
N LEU A 71 8.74 -8.10 19.45
CA LEU A 71 9.30 -6.80 19.78
C LEU A 71 10.55 -6.58 18.92
N TYR A 72 10.64 -5.40 18.34
CA TYR A 72 11.81 -4.94 17.60
C TYR A 72 12.36 -3.68 18.25
N THR A 73 13.67 -3.50 18.16
CA THR A 73 14.33 -2.20 18.32
C THR A 73 14.80 -1.72 16.96
N TYR A 74 14.87 -0.41 16.77
CA TYR A 74 15.36 0.16 15.51
C TYR A 74 15.99 1.53 15.75
N GLN A 75 16.74 1.98 14.75
CA GLN A 75 17.22 3.34 14.63
C GLN A 75 16.88 3.82 13.22
N ILE A 76 16.66 5.13 13.06
CA ILE A 76 16.44 5.71 11.74
C ILE A 76 17.80 5.78 11.05
N GLU A 77 17.96 4.98 9.99
CA GLU A 77 19.17 4.93 9.18
C GLU A 77 19.02 5.81 7.94
N GLU A 78 20.14 6.31 7.41
CA GLU A 78 20.12 6.89 6.07
C GLU A 78 19.81 5.81 5.03
N TYR A 79 18.89 6.09 4.12
CA TYR A 79 18.45 5.15 3.11
C TYR A 79 18.30 5.82 1.74
N LEU A 80 18.27 5.00 0.69
CA LEU A 80 18.02 5.44 -0.68
C LEU A 80 16.68 4.89 -1.14
N LEU A 81 15.70 5.77 -1.38
CA LEU A 81 14.38 5.40 -1.88
C LEU A 81 14.46 4.51 -3.14
N ASP A 82 15.39 4.83 -4.04
CA ASP A 82 15.64 4.05 -5.26
C ASP A 82 15.89 2.56 -4.97
N SER A 83 16.56 2.22 -3.87
CA SER A 83 16.83 0.82 -3.50
C SER A 83 15.53 0.06 -3.21
N PHE A 84 14.56 0.69 -2.56
CA PHE A 84 13.27 0.08 -2.24
C PHE A 84 12.45 -0.19 -3.50
N ILE A 85 12.29 0.81 -4.36
CA ILE A 85 11.52 0.65 -5.61
C ILE A 85 12.17 -0.42 -6.51
N ASN A 86 13.50 -0.40 -6.65
CA ASN A 86 14.20 -1.40 -7.44
C ASN A 86 14.07 -2.81 -6.86
N LEU A 87 14.08 -2.96 -5.52
CA LEU A 87 13.91 -4.25 -4.87
C LEU A 87 12.47 -4.77 -5.02
N SER A 88 11.47 -3.88 -4.91
CA SER A 88 10.06 -4.24 -5.13
C SER A 88 9.81 -4.73 -6.56
N LEU A 89 10.55 -4.18 -7.53
CA LEU A 89 10.55 -4.61 -8.92
C LEU A 89 11.30 -5.94 -9.15
N GLN A 90 11.88 -6.61 -8.16
CA GLN A 90 12.50 -7.91 -8.39
C GLN A 90 11.47 -9.03 -8.24
N SER A 91 11.45 -9.96 -9.21
CA SER A 91 10.61 -11.15 -9.12
C SER A 91 11.19 -12.15 -8.12
N ILE A 92 10.36 -12.69 -7.25
CA ILE A 92 10.68 -13.87 -6.44
C ILE A 92 10.10 -15.13 -7.08
N ASN A 93 10.63 -16.31 -6.72
CA ASN A 93 10.19 -17.60 -7.27
C ASN A 93 8.86 -18.07 -6.64
N LYS A 94 7.83 -17.24 -6.78
CA LYS A 94 6.45 -17.46 -6.37
C LYS A 94 5.54 -16.69 -7.33
N THR A 95 4.27 -17.09 -7.41
CA THR A 95 3.30 -16.48 -8.30
C THR A 95 1.99 -16.15 -7.60
N ILE A 96 1.22 -15.25 -8.20
CA ILE A 96 -0.17 -14.95 -7.84
C ILE A 96 -1.04 -15.07 -9.08
N GLU A 97 -2.20 -15.70 -8.92
CA GLU A 97 -3.20 -15.76 -9.97
C GLU A 97 -3.88 -14.40 -10.15
N ILE A 98 -3.96 -13.95 -11.40
CA ILE A 98 -4.56 -12.65 -11.75
C ILE A 98 -6.05 -12.63 -11.40
N ILE A 99 -6.73 -13.78 -11.47
CA ILE A 99 -8.13 -13.90 -11.05
C ILE A 99 -8.32 -13.51 -9.57
N LYS A 100 -7.39 -13.87 -8.68
CA LYS A 100 -7.46 -13.53 -7.24
C LYS A 100 -7.28 -12.03 -7.01
N ILE A 101 -6.44 -11.37 -7.82
CA ILE A 101 -6.30 -9.91 -7.78
C ILE A 101 -7.62 -9.24 -8.19
N LYS A 102 -8.22 -9.73 -9.28
CA LYS A 102 -9.50 -9.21 -9.77
C LYS A 102 -10.62 -9.40 -8.75
N GLU A 103 -10.76 -10.60 -8.18
CA GLU A 103 -11.74 -10.91 -7.14
C GLU A 103 -11.56 -10.02 -5.90
N SER A 104 -10.31 -9.79 -5.48
CA SER A 104 -10.01 -8.86 -4.38
C SER A 104 -10.47 -7.43 -4.69
N TRP A 105 -10.23 -6.93 -5.90
CA TRP A 105 -10.65 -5.58 -6.29
C TRP A 105 -12.17 -5.45 -6.43
N CYS A 106 -12.85 -6.45 -6.98
CA CYS A 106 -14.32 -6.52 -6.98
C CYS A 106 -14.87 -6.47 -5.55
N THR A 107 -14.30 -7.29 -4.66
CA THR A 107 -14.72 -7.34 -3.24
C THR A 107 -14.57 -5.99 -2.56
N ILE A 108 -13.46 -5.28 -2.80
CA ILE A 108 -13.24 -3.93 -2.27
C ILE A 108 -14.32 -2.96 -2.78
N LEU A 109 -14.63 -2.98 -4.09
CA LEU A 109 -15.67 -2.10 -4.65
C LEU A 109 -17.06 -2.43 -4.09
N ASP A 110 -17.41 -3.71 -3.95
CA ASP A 110 -18.71 -4.12 -3.43
C ASP A 110 -18.90 -3.73 -1.96
N GLN A 111 -17.85 -3.88 -1.16
CA GLN A 111 -17.82 -3.40 0.24
C GLN A 111 -18.01 -1.89 0.31
N ALA A 112 -17.29 -1.13 -0.53
CA ALA A 112 -17.42 0.33 -0.59
C ALA A 112 -18.83 0.76 -1.02
N LYS A 113 -19.44 0.09 -2.01
CA LYS A 113 -20.82 0.35 -2.47
C LYS A 113 -21.84 0.10 -1.37
N SER A 114 -21.69 -1.00 -0.62
CA SER A 114 -22.54 -1.29 0.54
C SER A 114 -22.46 -0.17 1.59
N LYS A 115 -21.24 0.33 1.85
CA LYS A 115 -21.00 1.45 2.78
C LYS A 115 -21.62 2.75 2.29
N LEU A 116 -21.52 3.06 0.99
CA LEU A 116 -22.20 4.21 0.40
C LEU A 116 -23.72 4.14 0.59
N GLY A 117 -24.36 2.99 0.34
CA GLY A 117 -25.81 2.83 0.51
C GLY A 117 -26.27 3.13 1.94
N ASN A 118 -25.51 2.67 2.94
CA ASN A 118 -25.75 2.98 4.35
C ASN A 118 -25.47 4.46 4.70
N TYR A 119 -24.57 5.11 3.98
CA TYR A 119 -24.21 6.51 4.21
C TYR A 119 -25.20 7.49 3.56
N ALA A 120 -25.57 7.25 2.30
CA ALA A 120 -26.48 8.09 1.52
C ALA A 120 -27.91 8.12 2.06
N SER A 121 -28.30 7.10 2.84
CA SER A 121 -29.58 7.08 3.56
C SER A 121 -29.62 7.99 4.82
N ARG A 122 -28.50 8.65 5.19
CA ARG A 122 -28.44 9.60 6.31
C ARG A 122 -28.98 10.98 5.90
N ILE A 123 -29.72 11.61 6.82
CA ILE A 123 -30.37 12.94 6.64
C ILE A 123 -29.34 14.06 6.42
N SER A 124 -28.15 13.96 7.01
CA SER A 124 -27.04 14.89 6.83
C SER A 124 -25.80 14.11 6.39
N HIS A 125 -25.49 14.16 5.09
CA HIS A 125 -24.31 13.53 4.51
C HIS A 125 -23.38 14.57 3.90
N PHE A 126 -22.09 14.28 3.89
CA PHE A 126 -21.06 15.11 3.30
C PHE A 126 -21.07 14.92 1.78
N GLU A 127 -21.60 15.90 1.05
CA GLU A 127 -21.83 15.81 -0.40
C GLU A 127 -20.56 15.47 -1.20
N HIS A 128 -19.42 16.05 -0.81
CA HIS A 128 -18.13 15.77 -1.45
C HIS A 128 -17.76 14.29 -1.39
N PHE A 129 -18.14 13.55 -0.34
CA PHE A 129 -17.91 12.12 -0.26
C PHE A 129 -18.67 11.37 -1.36
N ILE A 130 -19.92 11.74 -1.63
CA ILE A 130 -20.73 11.09 -2.68
C ILE A 130 -20.13 11.37 -4.06
N ILE A 131 -19.71 12.60 -4.34
CA ILE A 131 -19.08 12.97 -5.61
C ILE A 131 -17.78 12.19 -5.81
N LEU A 132 -16.90 12.19 -4.79
CA LEU A 132 -15.68 11.40 -4.81
C LEU A 132 -15.97 9.92 -5.02
N PHE A 133 -17.02 9.40 -4.38
CA PHE A 133 -17.37 7.99 -4.50
C PHE A 133 -17.69 7.61 -5.94
N TYR A 134 -18.55 8.35 -6.64
CA TYR A 134 -18.88 8.03 -8.03
C TYR A 134 -17.66 8.16 -8.95
N TYR A 135 -16.84 9.19 -8.75
CA TYR A 135 -15.59 9.37 -9.51
C TYR A 135 -14.64 8.17 -9.34
N TYR A 136 -14.35 7.79 -8.09
CA TYR A 136 -13.45 6.69 -7.79
C TYR A 136 -14.06 5.33 -8.10
N GLN A 137 -15.38 5.16 -7.99
CA GLN A 137 -16.04 3.94 -8.45
C GLN A 137 -15.82 3.76 -9.96
N GLY A 138 -16.00 4.81 -10.77
CA GLY A 138 -15.75 4.77 -12.22
C GLY A 138 -14.31 4.39 -12.54
N LEU A 139 -13.33 4.96 -11.82
CA LEU A 139 -11.92 4.55 -11.92
C LEU A 139 -11.71 3.08 -11.57
N GLY A 140 -12.29 2.59 -10.47
CA GLY A 140 -12.14 1.22 -10.01
C GLY A 140 -12.75 0.18 -10.95
N GLU A 141 -13.95 0.44 -11.47
CA GLU A 141 -14.60 -0.42 -12.46
C GLU A 141 -13.80 -0.45 -13.78
N THR A 142 -13.27 0.69 -14.19
CA THR A 142 -12.39 0.77 -15.37
C THR A 142 -11.11 -0.03 -15.14
N ALA A 143 -10.46 0.10 -13.97
CA ALA A 143 -9.27 -0.68 -13.63
C ALA A 143 -9.51 -2.20 -13.71
N ILE A 144 -10.65 -2.68 -13.21
CA ILE A 144 -11.05 -4.09 -13.31
C ILE A 144 -11.28 -4.51 -14.77
N SER A 145 -11.84 -3.62 -15.59
CA SER A 145 -12.00 -3.87 -17.03
C SER A 145 -10.64 -4.01 -17.72
N ILE A 146 -9.67 -3.15 -17.39
CA ILE A 146 -8.29 -3.22 -17.91
C ILE A 146 -7.62 -4.55 -17.54
N LEU A 147 -7.87 -5.09 -16.33
CA LEU A 147 -7.31 -6.39 -15.95
C LEU A 147 -7.72 -7.53 -16.91
N ASN A 148 -8.87 -7.42 -17.58
CA ASN A 148 -9.29 -8.44 -18.56
C ASN A 148 -8.47 -8.42 -19.85
N MET A 149 -7.62 -7.41 -20.07
CA MET A 149 -6.71 -7.35 -21.22
C MET A 149 -5.43 -8.16 -21.00
N ILE A 150 -5.16 -8.57 -19.76
CA ILE A 150 -3.97 -9.35 -19.43
C ILE A 150 -4.19 -10.79 -19.93
N ASN A 151 -3.29 -11.25 -20.79
CA ASN A 151 -3.37 -12.59 -21.40
C ASN A 151 -2.60 -13.67 -20.62
N GLU A 152 -2.18 -13.35 -19.40
CA GLU A 152 -1.52 -14.27 -18.47
C GLU A 152 -2.50 -14.74 -17.38
N GLU A 153 -2.29 -15.94 -16.86
CA GLU A 153 -3.05 -16.46 -15.72
C GLU A 153 -2.42 -16.06 -14.38
N VAL A 154 -1.10 -15.87 -14.37
CA VAL A 154 -0.32 -15.61 -13.16
C VAL A 154 0.72 -14.51 -13.37
N PHE A 155 1.00 -13.75 -12.31
CA PHE A 155 2.18 -12.89 -12.22
C PHE A 155 3.21 -13.47 -11.27
N HIS A 156 4.48 -13.20 -11.53
CA HIS A 156 5.52 -13.39 -10.52
C HIS A 156 5.32 -12.41 -9.37
N LEU A 157 5.54 -12.91 -8.16
CA LEU A 157 5.48 -12.05 -6.97
C LEU A 157 6.74 -11.18 -6.88
N GLY A 158 6.62 -10.04 -6.21
CA GLY A 158 7.70 -9.24 -5.66
C GLY A 158 7.45 -8.97 -4.17
N VAL A 159 8.26 -8.08 -3.60
CA VAL A 159 8.01 -7.49 -2.28
C VAL A 159 7.29 -6.16 -2.49
N GLU A 160 6.21 -5.93 -1.75
CA GLU A 160 5.47 -4.66 -1.78
C GLU A 160 5.20 -4.16 -0.38
N HIS A 161 4.86 -2.87 -0.27
CA HIS A 161 4.42 -2.25 0.97
C HIS A 161 2.89 -2.12 1.02
N PHE A 162 2.27 -2.25 2.20
CA PHE A 162 0.87 -1.87 2.38
C PHE A 162 0.69 -0.38 2.12
N TYR A 163 1.56 0.44 2.74
CA TYR A 163 1.66 1.88 2.59
C TYR A 163 3.06 2.26 2.12
N PHE A 164 3.18 2.71 0.88
CA PHE A 164 4.47 3.19 0.36
C PHE A 164 4.57 4.70 0.61
N ASN A 165 5.31 5.13 1.62
CA ASN A 165 5.66 6.54 1.88
C ASN A 165 7.17 6.66 1.94
N ASP A 166 7.72 7.84 1.60
CA ASP A 166 9.15 8.09 1.71
C ASP A 166 9.53 8.44 3.16
N CYS A 167 9.45 7.44 4.03
CA CYS A 167 9.98 7.50 5.39
C CYS A 167 10.48 6.12 5.84
N TYR A 168 11.48 6.12 6.72
CA TYR A 168 12.14 4.90 7.18
C TYR A 168 11.17 3.94 7.88
N GLU A 169 10.30 4.46 8.74
CA GLU A 169 9.35 3.68 9.53
C GLU A 169 8.27 3.00 8.67
N ASP A 170 7.99 3.50 7.48
CA ASP A 170 7.11 2.79 6.56
C ASP A 170 7.92 1.82 5.69
N LEU A 171 9.01 2.26 5.09
CA LEU A 171 9.79 1.47 4.14
C LEU A 171 10.50 0.25 4.78
N CYS A 172 10.90 0.37 6.03
CA CYS A 172 11.63 -0.68 6.74
C CYS A 172 10.74 -1.47 7.71
N ASN A 173 9.46 -1.15 7.88
CA ASN A 173 8.63 -1.85 8.86
C ASN A 173 8.26 -3.27 8.39
N PRO A 174 8.60 -4.33 9.16
CA PRO A 174 8.27 -5.73 8.81
C PRO A 174 6.77 -5.98 8.59
N ASN A 175 5.92 -5.25 9.29
CA ASN A 175 4.46 -5.34 9.18
C ASN A 175 3.85 -4.51 8.05
N ASN A 176 4.65 -3.64 7.44
CA ASN A 176 4.25 -2.96 6.23
C ASN A 176 4.54 -3.79 4.97
N LEU A 177 5.26 -4.91 5.07
CA LEU A 177 5.75 -5.67 3.92
C LEU A 177 4.91 -6.92 3.61
N ILE A 178 4.71 -7.19 2.33
CA ILE A 178 3.99 -8.36 1.82
C ILE A 178 4.62 -8.93 0.55
N PHE A 179 4.34 -10.20 0.29
CA PHE A 179 4.50 -10.77 -1.04
C PHE A 179 3.25 -10.50 -1.86
N ALA A 180 3.41 -9.76 -2.94
CA ALA A 180 2.31 -9.40 -3.84
C ALA A 180 2.86 -9.27 -5.27
N SER A 181 2.17 -8.60 -6.18
CA SER A 181 2.75 -8.25 -7.49
C SER A 181 4.10 -7.51 -7.32
N ARG A 182 4.86 -7.26 -8.38
CA ARG A 182 6.08 -6.43 -8.26
C ARG A 182 5.85 -4.96 -8.64
N ILE A 183 4.59 -4.51 -8.70
CA ILE A 183 4.18 -3.30 -9.43
C ILE A 183 3.51 -2.25 -8.53
N LYS A 184 2.90 -2.64 -7.41
CA LYS A 184 2.11 -1.72 -6.57
C LYS A 184 2.94 -0.58 -6.00
N ASP A 185 4.17 -0.83 -5.57
CA ASP A 185 5.02 0.21 -4.98
C ASP A 185 5.40 1.26 -6.03
N LEU A 186 5.67 0.83 -7.27
CA LEU A 186 5.89 1.75 -8.40
C LEU A 186 4.63 2.58 -8.70
N ALA A 187 3.45 1.95 -8.73
CA ALA A 187 2.19 2.67 -8.94
C ALA A 187 1.90 3.65 -7.78
N SER A 188 2.14 3.22 -6.54
CA SER A 188 1.84 4.00 -5.34
C SER A 188 2.77 5.19 -5.19
N SER A 189 4.07 5.00 -5.43
CA SER A 189 5.06 6.08 -5.43
C SER A 189 4.74 7.15 -6.46
N TYR A 190 4.32 6.74 -7.68
CA TYR A 190 3.86 7.72 -8.67
C TYR A 190 2.58 8.41 -8.19
N LYS A 191 1.52 7.69 -7.83
CA LYS A 191 0.25 8.31 -7.38
C LYS A 191 0.46 9.33 -6.25
N LYS A 192 1.33 9.04 -5.29
CA LYS A 192 1.64 9.94 -4.17
C LYS A 192 2.57 11.11 -4.51
N GLY A 193 3.09 11.17 -5.73
CA GLY A 193 4.02 12.23 -6.14
C GLY A 193 5.44 12.06 -5.56
N ILE A 194 5.75 10.88 -5.02
CA ILE A 194 7.08 10.54 -4.52
C ILE A 194 8.07 10.45 -5.69
N ILE A 195 7.60 9.95 -6.84
CA ILE A 195 8.37 9.94 -8.09
C ILE A 195 7.66 10.72 -9.20
N GLY A 196 8.46 11.35 -10.06
CA GLY A 196 8.00 12.02 -11.28
C GLY A 196 7.84 11.08 -12.47
N ILE A 197 7.36 11.61 -13.59
CA ILE A 197 7.12 10.84 -14.82
C ILE A 197 8.41 10.26 -15.43
N GLU A 198 9.52 11.01 -15.37
CA GLU A 198 10.83 10.56 -15.86
C GLU A 198 11.38 9.39 -15.03
N GLN A 199 11.19 9.43 -13.71
CA GLN A 199 11.56 8.33 -12.83
C GLN A 199 10.69 7.10 -13.08
N LEU A 200 9.37 7.28 -13.27
CA LEU A 200 8.47 6.18 -13.65
C LEU A 200 8.95 5.48 -14.92
N ASP A 201 9.29 6.25 -15.96
CA ASP A 201 9.84 5.73 -17.22
C ASP A 201 11.14 4.93 -17.00
N ASN A 202 12.05 5.48 -16.19
CA ASN A 202 13.31 4.82 -15.87
C ASN A 202 13.11 3.50 -15.09
N TYR A 203 12.16 3.46 -14.16
CA TYR A 203 11.84 2.24 -13.40
C TYR A 203 11.20 1.15 -14.26
N ILE A 204 10.32 1.53 -15.19
CA ILE A 204 9.76 0.59 -16.17
C ILE A 204 10.87 -0.08 -16.98
N LYS A 205 11.83 0.72 -17.48
CA LYS A 205 12.98 0.22 -18.24
C LYS A 205 13.91 -0.65 -17.40
N LYS A 206 14.29 -0.19 -16.20
CA LYS A 206 15.19 -0.93 -15.30
C LYS A 206 14.58 -2.25 -14.83
N GLY A 207 13.30 -2.24 -14.48
CA GLY A 207 12.56 -3.43 -14.05
C GLY A 207 12.31 -4.45 -15.17
N ASN A 208 12.54 -4.06 -16.44
CA ASN A 208 12.22 -4.85 -17.63
C ASN A 208 10.79 -5.42 -17.56
N LEU A 209 9.81 -4.52 -17.38
CA LEU A 209 8.41 -4.92 -17.21
C LEU A 209 7.85 -5.53 -18.50
N SER A 210 7.15 -6.65 -18.39
CA SER A 210 6.44 -7.26 -19.51
C SER A 210 5.26 -6.39 -19.96
N SER A 211 4.74 -6.62 -21.17
CA SER A 211 3.54 -5.92 -21.63
C SER A 211 2.34 -6.13 -20.69
N ASN A 212 2.18 -7.33 -20.12
CA ASN A 212 1.11 -7.63 -19.17
C ASN A 212 1.31 -6.91 -17.83
N GLU A 213 2.56 -6.78 -17.37
CA GLU A 213 2.89 -6.01 -16.17
C GLU A 213 2.67 -4.51 -16.36
N ILE A 214 2.88 -3.99 -17.58
CA ILE A 214 2.58 -2.59 -17.93
C ILE A 214 1.08 -2.34 -17.99
N ILE A 215 0.28 -3.28 -18.55
CA ILE A 215 -1.18 -3.24 -18.47
C ILE A 215 -1.63 -3.27 -17.00
N TYR A 216 -0.97 -4.08 -16.18
CA TYR A 216 -1.27 -4.17 -14.76
C TYR A 216 -0.88 -2.89 -13.99
N LEU A 217 0.24 -2.26 -14.31
CA LEU A 217 0.65 -0.95 -13.80
C LEU A 217 -0.41 0.10 -14.13
N TYR A 218 -0.91 0.11 -15.37
CA TYR A 218 -2.01 1.00 -15.77
C TYR A 218 -3.27 0.76 -14.92
N ALA A 219 -3.69 -0.50 -14.76
CA ALA A 219 -4.83 -0.84 -13.91
C ALA A 219 -4.63 -0.39 -12.45
N ARG A 220 -3.41 -0.52 -11.91
CA ARG A 220 -3.05 -0.05 -10.56
C ARG A 220 -3.08 1.47 -10.41
N LEU A 221 -2.66 2.22 -11.44
CA LEU A 221 -2.73 3.68 -11.44
C LEU A 221 -4.19 4.15 -11.35
N LEU A 222 -5.09 3.49 -12.08
CA LEU A 222 -6.53 3.72 -12.03
C LEU A 222 -7.15 3.32 -10.68
N PHE A 223 -6.81 2.14 -10.15
CA PHE A 223 -7.51 1.58 -9.01
C PHE A 223 -7.34 2.45 -7.74
N PRO A 224 -8.43 2.93 -7.11
CA PRO A 224 -8.36 3.93 -6.05
C PRO A 224 -8.31 3.31 -4.65
N SER A 225 -7.28 2.51 -4.37
CA SER A 225 -7.15 1.77 -3.11
C SER A 225 -7.28 2.65 -1.86
N GLU A 226 -6.66 3.84 -1.85
CA GLU A 226 -6.68 4.72 -0.68
C GLU A 226 -8.09 5.25 -0.38
N PHE A 227 -8.79 5.75 -1.40
CA PHE A 227 -10.15 6.23 -1.22
C PHE A 227 -11.10 5.10 -0.79
N MET A 228 -10.97 3.91 -1.39
CA MET A 228 -11.82 2.77 -1.03
C MET A 228 -11.58 2.32 0.41
N ALA A 229 -10.33 2.33 0.88
CA ALA A 229 -10.01 2.03 2.27
C ALA A 229 -10.67 3.02 3.24
N LEU A 230 -10.63 4.32 2.94
CA LEU A 230 -11.32 5.35 3.73
C LEU A 230 -12.84 5.11 3.75
N ALA A 231 -13.45 4.85 2.57
CA ALA A 231 -14.89 4.63 2.46
C ALA A 231 -15.38 3.39 3.23
N ILE A 232 -14.54 2.35 3.34
CA ILE A 232 -14.90 1.09 4.01
C ILE A 232 -14.70 1.17 5.52
N ASN A 233 -13.54 1.68 5.95
CA ASN A 233 -13.05 1.53 7.32
C ASN A 233 -13.35 2.73 8.21
N GLU A 234 -13.49 3.93 7.66
CA GLU A 234 -13.59 5.16 8.43
C GLU A 234 -15.03 5.68 8.52
N ASP A 235 -15.34 6.42 9.59
CA ASP A 235 -16.56 7.22 9.62
C ASP A 235 -16.34 8.50 8.79
N CYS A 236 -16.89 8.53 7.59
CA CYS A 236 -16.80 9.68 6.67
C CYS A 236 -17.46 10.96 7.22
N ASN A 237 -18.15 10.90 8.37
CA ASN A 237 -18.63 12.07 9.09
C ASN A 237 -17.65 12.66 10.10
N ASP A 238 -16.60 11.92 10.48
CA ASP A 238 -15.54 12.41 11.34
C ASP A 238 -14.85 13.65 10.73
N LEU A 239 -14.46 14.59 11.60
CA LEU A 239 -13.93 15.88 11.17
C LEU A 239 -12.54 15.77 10.53
N GLN A 240 -11.70 14.84 10.99
CA GLN A 240 -10.40 14.61 10.37
C GLN A 240 -10.56 13.92 9.01
N ILE A 241 -11.46 12.94 8.92
CA ILE A 241 -11.76 12.23 7.67
C ILE A 241 -12.35 13.19 6.63
N LYS A 242 -13.28 14.07 7.02
CA LYS A 242 -13.82 15.11 6.14
C LYS A 242 -12.74 16.02 5.57
N LYS A 243 -11.76 16.43 6.37
CA LYS A 243 -10.63 17.24 5.88
C LYS A 243 -9.82 16.49 4.84
N LYS A 244 -9.54 15.20 5.07
CA LYS A 244 -8.82 14.34 4.12
C LYS A 244 -9.60 14.17 2.81
N LEU A 245 -10.90 13.91 2.89
CA LEU A 245 -11.77 13.79 1.73
C LEU A 245 -11.87 15.11 0.96
N LEU A 246 -11.99 16.25 1.66
CA LEU A 246 -12.02 17.56 1.01
C LEU A 246 -10.72 17.84 0.23
N LEU A 247 -9.57 17.48 0.80
CA LEU A 247 -8.28 17.60 0.11
C LEU A 247 -8.23 16.72 -1.14
N MET A 248 -8.71 15.47 -1.05
CA MET A 248 -8.82 14.59 -2.22
C MET A 248 -9.71 15.20 -3.30
N TYR A 249 -10.85 15.78 -2.92
CA TYR A 249 -11.76 16.44 -3.85
C TYR A 249 -11.11 17.64 -4.55
N GLN A 250 -10.44 18.50 -3.77
CA GLN A 250 -9.73 19.67 -4.29
C GLN A 250 -8.61 19.31 -5.27
N ASN A 251 -8.02 18.11 -5.11
CA ASN A 251 -6.92 17.64 -5.93
C ASN A 251 -7.36 16.72 -7.09
N ILE A 252 -8.66 16.45 -7.32
CA ILE A 252 -9.12 15.53 -8.38
C ILE A 252 -8.52 15.90 -9.74
N ASP A 253 -8.57 17.18 -10.12
CA ASP A 253 -8.10 17.62 -11.43
C ASP A 253 -6.61 17.41 -11.62
N TYR A 254 -5.83 17.66 -10.56
CA TYR A 254 -4.40 17.43 -10.56
C TYR A 254 -4.06 15.93 -10.68
N GLU A 255 -4.71 15.08 -9.88
CA GLU A 255 -4.54 13.62 -9.94
C GLU A 255 -4.95 13.05 -11.31
N ARG A 256 -6.05 13.57 -11.89
CA ARG A 256 -6.51 13.22 -13.24
C ARG A 256 -5.45 13.58 -14.28
N GLN A 257 -4.88 14.79 -14.25
CA GLN A 257 -3.84 15.20 -15.19
C GLN A 257 -2.60 14.31 -15.09
N ARG A 258 -2.16 13.98 -13.87
CA ARG A 258 -1.02 13.08 -13.66
C ARG A 258 -1.28 11.67 -14.16
N LEU A 259 -2.50 11.17 -13.99
CA LEU A 259 -2.93 9.90 -14.54
C LEU A 259 -2.86 9.92 -16.07
N ILE A 260 -3.36 10.96 -16.74
CA ILE A 260 -3.28 11.10 -18.21
C ILE A 260 -1.82 11.08 -18.69
N ILE A 261 -0.95 11.87 -18.05
CA ILE A 261 0.49 11.90 -18.39
C ILE A 261 1.12 10.50 -18.26
N ALA A 262 0.76 9.75 -17.21
CA ALA A 262 1.23 8.38 -17.07
C ALA A 262 0.67 7.45 -18.17
N ILE A 263 -0.61 7.56 -18.52
CA ILE A 263 -1.21 6.77 -19.60
C ILE A 263 -0.51 7.03 -20.93
N ASP A 264 -0.20 8.28 -21.25
CA ASP A 264 0.54 8.64 -22.46
C ASP A 264 1.94 8.03 -22.47
N LEU A 265 2.63 8.04 -21.32
CA LEU A 265 3.91 7.34 -21.18
C LEU A 265 3.77 5.83 -21.41
N LEU A 266 2.80 5.18 -20.76
CA LEU A 266 2.62 3.73 -20.85
C LEU A 266 2.23 3.28 -22.27
N ASN A 267 1.55 4.14 -23.03
CA ASN A 267 1.22 3.90 -24.44
C ASN A 267 2.45 3.76 -25.36
N ASN A 268 3.62 4.24 -24.94
CA ASN A 268 4.88 4.00 -25.66
C ASN A 268 5.34 2.54 -25.58
N TYR A 269 4.81 1.77 -24.63
CA TYR A 269 5.21 0.39 -24.38
C TYR A 269 4.15 -0.63 -24.82
N VAL A 270 2.87 -0.33 -24.56
CA VAL A 270 1.74 -1.21 -24.88
C VAL A 270 0.57 -0.35 -25.31
N LYS A 271 -0.20 -0.81 -26.31
CA LYS A 271 -1.41 -0.12 -26.73
C LYS A 271 -2.51 -0.26 -25.67
N LEU A 272 -2.81 0.82 -24.96
CA LEU A 272 -3.84 0.86 -23.93
C LEU A 272 -5.14 1.46 -24.47
N PRO A 273 -6.31 1.05 -23.96
CA PRO A 273 -7.57 1.65 -24.34
C PRO A 273 -7.67 3.06 -23.75
N ARG A 274 -8.21 3.98 -24.55
CA ARG A 274 -8.54 5.33 -24.10
C ARG A 274 -9.79 5.30 -23.24
N ILE A 275 -9.82 6.16 -22.23
CA ILE A 275 -10.95 6.32 -21.31
C ILE A 275 -11.55 7.69 -21.58
N ALA A 276 -12.60 7.74 -22.42
CA ALA A 276 -13.15 8.98 -22.94
C ALA A 276 -13.54 10.00 -21.84
N TRP A 277 -14.08 9.54 -20.72
CA TRP A 277 -14.50 10.42 -19.63
C TRP A 277 -13.35 10.94 -18.76
N LEU A 278 -12.13 10.39 -18.87
CA LEU A 278 -10.95 10.96 -18.23
C LEU A 278 -10.34 12.10 -19.05
N GLU A 279 -10.61 12.15 -20.35
CA GLU A 279 -10.08 13.14 -21.30
C GLU A 279 -10.93 14.44 -21.35
N HIS A 280 -12.02 14.51 -20.57
CA HIS A 280 -12.94 15.63 -20.43
C HIS A 280 -13.02 16.07 -18.98
#